data_AF-A0A923Z256-F1
#
_entry.id   AF-A0A923Z256-F1
#
_cell.length_a   1.000
_cell.length_b   1.000
_cell.length_c   1.000
_cell.angle_alpha   90.00
_cell.angle_beta   90.00
_cell.angle_gamma   90.00
#
_symmetry.space_group_name_H-M   'P 1'
#
loop_
_entity.id
_entity.type
_entity.pdbx_description
1 polymer ?
#
loop_
_entity_poly.entity_id
_entity_poly.type
_entity_poly.pdbx_seq_one_letter_code
_entity_poly.pdbx_strand_id
1 'polypeptide(L)'
;MIGDWGEWATSQNFGSFFDWTTQNWVDRKALVDQLLQILPPERMLQLRTPDFKMRMYGAATLAPLEAFSGSARARIGQHNDCFLAQNNDYGTYRNTSVEYPWLANESKYLPTGGETCNYVSPRSDCANAMNEMALFHWSYLNLGYSPTVISNWKTQGCFNEIKQKLGYRLTLQSGSYASRARPGGPLAVNLTLQNRGWAAPFNPRAIEVVLRHYYNGTVYRIPVATDPRTWLPGASIVVNLPVTIPGNVPAGDYSVLLRLPDPEPTLRDRPEYAIQFANTNMWEAATGFNNLNHVVRIGTGS
;
A
#
# COMPACT_ATOMS: atom_id res chain seq x y z
N MET A 1 15.27 5.06 23.07
CA MET A 1 14.81 3.91 22.25
C MET A 1 14.30 2.85 23.20
N ILE A 2 13.18 2.19 22.91
CA ILE A 2 12.67 1.07 23.73
C ILE A 2 13.11 -0.22 23.06
N GLY A 3 13.77 -1.12 23.79
CA GLY A 3 14.35 -2.34 23.21
C GLY A 3 15.69 -2.09 22.55
N ASP A 4 16.52 -3.13 22.54
CA ASP A 4 17.62 -3.23 21.60
C ASP A 4 17.07 -3.15 20.17
N TRP A 5 17.81 -2.46 19.29
CA TRP A 5 17.44 -2.21 17.88
C TRP A 5 16.04 -1.59 17.65
N GLY A 6 15.39 -1.09 18.71
CA GLY A 6 14.04 -0.55 18.64
C GLY A 6 12.95 -1.62 18.55
N GLU A 7 13.17 -2.82 19.10
CA GLU A 7 12.20 -3.93 19.13
C GLU A 7 11.08 -3.75 20.18
N TRP A 8 11.18 -2.74 21.05
CA TRP A 8 10.24 -2.48 22.15
C TRP A 8 10.20 -3.55 23.25
N ALA A 9 11.15 -4.49 23.24
CA ALA A 9 11.26 -5.62 24.15
C ALA A 9 11.63 -5.22 25.58
N THR A 10 12.76 -4.54 25.77
CA THR A 10 13.38 -4.28 27.08
C THR A 10 13.96 -2.86 27.16
N SER A 11 13.79 -2.17 28.27
CA SER A 11 14.63 -1.00 28.59
C SER A 11 14.51 -0.63 30.07
N GLN A 12 15.46 0.15 30.57
CA GLN A 12 15.45 0.64 31.96
C GLN A 12 14.12 1.28 32.37
N ASN A 13 13.50 2.06 31.46
CA ASN A 13 12.29 2.84 31.77
C ASN A 13 10.98 2.15 31.36
N PHE A 14 11.04 1.04 30.60
CA PHE A 14 9.85 0.37 30.07
C PHE A 14 9.78 -1.13 30.41
N GLY A 15 10.57 -1.57 31.38
CA GLY A 15 10.54 -2.94 31.91
C GLY A 15 11.24 -3.96 31.02
N SER A 16 11.07 -5.24 31.37
CA SER A 16 11.76 -6.38 30.74
C SER A 16 10.78 -7.27 29.96
N PHE A 17 11.30 -8.13 29.08
CA PHE A 17 10.49 -8.81 28.07
C PHE A 17 9.40 -9.66 28.71
N PHE A 18 8.16 -9.46 28.26
CA PHE A 18 6.95 -10.15 28.75
C PHE A 18 6.60 -9.97 30.23
N ASP A 19 7.32 -9.14 30.99
CA ASP A 19 6.98 -8.74 32.36
C ASP A 19 6.93 -7.21 32.44
N TRP A 20 5.81 -6.65 31.96
CA TRP A 20 5.57 -5.21 31.93
C TRP A 20 4.45 -4.85 32.90
N THR A 21 4.74 -3.88 33.76
CA THR A 21 3.75 -3.31 34.69
C THR A 21 2.69 -2.52 33.93
N THR A 22 1.56 -2.25 34.61
CA THR A 22 0.53 -1.34 34.09
C THR A 22 1.11 0.02 33.67
N GLN A 23 2.05 0.57 34.46
CA GLN A 23 2.69 1.85 34.14
C GLN A 23 3.51 1.75 32.85
N ASN A 24 4.25 0.66 32.64
CA ASN A 24 5.02 0.48 31.41
C ASN A 24 4.15 0.43 30.14
N TRP A 25 2.89 0.00 30.26
CA TRP A 25 1.92 0.05 29.17
C TRP A 25 1.38 1.46 28.93
N VAL A 26 1.10 2.20 30.00
CA VAL A 26 0.71 3.63 29.93
C VAL A 26 1.79 4.44 29.25
N ASP A 27 3.05 4.26 29.64
CA ASP A 27 4.18 5.02 29.08
C ASP A 27 4.42 4.69 27.60
N ARG A 28 4.32 3.40 27.22
CA ARG A 28 4.42 2.97 25.81
C ARG A 28 3.34 3.63 24.98
N LYS A 29 2.09 3.63 25.46
CA LYS A 29 0.98 4.26 24.75
C LYS A 29 1.19 5.75 24.60
N ALA A 30 1.62 6.44 25.66
CA ALA A 30 1.93 7.86 25.62
C ALA A 30 3.01 8.19 24.57
N LEU A 31 4.05 7.35 24.45
CA LEU A 31 5.07 7.50 23.41
C LEU A 31 4.48 7.32 22.00
N VAL A 32 3.69 6.26 21.77
CA VAL A 32 3.06 6.02 20.46
C VAL A 32 2.12 7.18 20.08
N ASP A 33 1.31 7.65 21.03
CA ASP A 33 0.41 8.80 20.81
C ASP A 33 1.21 10.06 20.44
N GLN A 34 2.32 10.33 21.12
CA GLN A 34 3.19 11.47 20.80
C GLN A 34 3.83 11.33 19.42
N LEU A 35 4.30 10.14 19.04
CA LEU A 35 4.84 9.89 17.70
C LEU A 35 3.77 10.12 16.62
N LEU A 36 2.54 9.67 16.84
CA LEU A 36 1.43 9.90 15.92
C LEU A 36 1.04 11.38 15.81
N GLN A 37 1.19 12.16 16.87
CA GLN A 37 0.96 13.61 16.84
C GLN A 37 2.02 14.36 16.02
N ILE A 38 3.27 13.90 16.06
CA ILE A 38 4.40 14.53 15.35
C ILE A 38 4.43 14.08 13.88
N LEU A 39 4.06 12.83 13.58
CA LEU A 39 4.02 12.32 12.22
C LEU A 39 2.91 13.00 11.41
N PRO A 40 3.16 13.36 10.14
CA PRO A 40 2.11 13.87 9.25
C PRO A 40 0.88 12.94 9.24
N PRO A 41 -0.35 13.47 9.25
CA PRO A 41 -1.58 12.68 9.44
C PRO A 41 -1.77 11.59 8.38
N GLU A 42 -1.18 11.75 7.21
CA GLU A 42 -1.16 10.80 6.10
C GLU A 42 -0.03 9.76 6.16
N ARG A 43 0.73 9.73 7.26
CA ARG A 43 1.77 8.73 7.53
C ARG A 43 1.38 7.85 8.71
N MET A 44 1.91 6.64 8.70
CA MET A 44 1.61 5.59 9.65
C MET A 44 2.88 5.17 10.40
N LEU A 45 2.69 4.71 11.63
CA LEU A 45 3.71 4.04 12.44
C LEU A 45 3.56 2.51 12.27
N GLN A 46 4.61 1.74 12.51
CA GLN A 46 4.51 0.28 12.68
C GLN A 46 4.99 -0.12 14.06
N LEU A 47 4.32 -1.09 14.68
CA LEU A 47 4.74 -1.69 15.95
C LEU A 47 5.23 -3.12 15.73
N ARG A 48 6.10 -3.57 16.62
CA ARG A 48 6.78 -4.88 16.53
C ARG A 48 5.80 -6.07 16.64
N THR A 49 4.72 -5.95 17.41
CA THR A 49 3.81 -7.08 17.68
C THR A 49 2.34 -6.65 17.62
N PRO A 50 1.42 -7.56 17.22
CA PRO A 50 -0.02 -7.40 17.41
C PRO A 50 -0.40 -7.02 18.84
N ASP A 51 0.20 -7.70 19.83
CA ASP A 51 -0.06 -7.49 21.26
C ASP A 51 0.07 -6.02 21.68
N PHE A 52 1.07 -5.29 21.17
CA PHE A 52 1.24 -3.86 21.46
C PHE A 52 0.00 -3.05 21.05
N LYS A 53 -0.44 -3.18 19.80
CA LYS A 53 -1.61 -2.44 19.32
C LYS A 53 -2.89 -2.88 20.03
N MET A 54 -3.09 -4.19 20.19
CA MET A 54 -4.30 -4.75 20.79
C MET A 54 -4.48 -4.30 22.25
N ARG A 55 -3.41 -4.22 23.05
CA ARG A 55 -3.48 -3.75 24.44
C ARG A 55 -3.62 -2.24 24.56
N MET A 56 -2.90 -1.47 23.74
CA MET A 56 -2.90 -0.01 23.85
C MET A 56 -4.14 0.64 23.21
N TYR A 57 -4.75 0.01 22.21
CA TYR A 57 -5.84 0.61 21.42
C TYR A 57 -7.06 -0.31 21.24
N GLY A 58 -7.08 -1.47 21.90
CA GLY A 58 -8.17 -2.44 21.83
C GLY A 58 -7.96 -3.52 20.77
N ALA A 59 -8.55 -4.69 21.02
CA ALA A 59 -8.35 -5.90 20.22
C ALA A 59 -9.30 -6.05 19.02
N ALA A 60 -10.24 -5.12 18.83
CA ALA A 60 -11.08 -5.12 17.63
C ALA A 60 -10.23 -4.85 16.39
N THR A 61 -10.64 -5.38 15.24
CA THR A 61 -10.04 -5.01 13.96
C THR A 61 -10.66 -3.70 13.44
N LEU A 62 -9.99 -3.03 12.52
CA LEU A 62 -10.48 -1.84 11.82
C LEU A 62 -11.68 -2.19 10.94
N ALA A 63 -12.73 -1.40 11.08
CA ALA A 63 -13.81 -1.37 10.10
C ALA A 63 -13.38 -0.57 8.86
N PRO A 64 -13.92 -0.85 7.65
CA PRO A 64 -13.57 -0.13 6.43
C PRO A 64 -13.70 1.41 6.54
N LEU A 65 -14.70 1.90 7.26
CA LEU A 65 -14.90 3.35 7.46
C LEU A 65 -13.88 3.96 8.44
N GLU A 66 -13.37 3.18 9.39
CA GLU A 66 -12.36 3.63 10.34
C GLU A 66 -10.96 3.67 9.69
N ALA A 67 -10.70 2.75 8.77
CA ALA A 67 -9.38 2.48 8.18
C ALA A 67 -8.62 3.69 7.63
N PHE A 68 -9.33 4.75 7.23
CA PHE A 68 -8.73 5.98 6.68
C PHE A 68 -9.18 7.26 7.42
N SER A 69 -9.72 7.11 8.63
CA SER A 69 -10.26 8.22 9.44
C SER A 69 -9.18 9.13 10.05
N GLY A 70 -7.92 8.69 10.07
CA GLY A 70 -6.83 9.38 10.77
C GLY A 70 -6.78 9.08 12.28
N SER A 71 -7.65 8.20 12.80
CA SER A 71 -7.56 7.73 14.18
C SER A 71 -6.22 7.05 14.45
N ALA A 72 -5.80 6.97 15.72
CA ALA A 72 -4.58 6.27 16.08
C ALA A 72 -4.58 4.81 15.60
N ARG A 73 -5.71 4.10 15.72
CA ARG A 73 -5.86 2.73 15.22
C ARG A 73 -5.68 2.63 13.71
N ALA A 74 -6.17 3.63 12.97
CA ALA A 74 -6.03 3.73 11.51
C ALA A 74 -4.63 4.16 11.04
N ARG A 75 -3.69 4.40 11.96
CA ARG A 75 -2.33 4.87 11.65
C ARG A 75 -1.22 4.00 12.26
N ILE A 76 -1.54 2.82 12.80
CA ILE A 76 -0.56 1.90 13.40
C ILE A 76 -0.61 0.56 12.67
N GLY A 77 0.30 0.34 11.72
CA GLY A 77 0.53 -0.95 11.07
C GLY A 77 1.50 -1.85 11.86
N GLN A 78 2.03 -2.89 11.21
CA GLN A 78 2.78 -3.94 11.90
C GLN A 78 4.12 -4.30 11.26
N HIS A 79 5.13 -4.47 12.10
CA HIS A 79 6.49 -4.87 11.72
C HIS A 79 6.83 -6.22 12.35
N ASN A 80 6.99 -7.26 11.54
CA ASN A 80 7.43 -8.57 12.00
C ASN A 80 8.95 -8.70 11.80
N ASP A 81 9.68 -8.61 12.89
CA ASP A 81 11.14 -8.55 12.91
C ASP A 81 11.81 -9.91 12.70
N CYS A 82 11.10 -11.03 12.90
CA CYS A 82 11.67 -12.36 12.72
C CYS A 82 10.71 -13.30 11.99
N PHE A 83 10.21 -12.84 10.85
CA PHE A 83 9.25 -13.56 10.03
C PHE A 83 9.71 -14.98 9.71
N LEU A 84 8.86 -15.95 10.03
CA LEU A 84 9.08 -17.38 9.88
C LEU A 84 10.30 -17.95 10.63
N ALA A 85 10.87 -17.26 11.62
CA ALA A 85 12.04 -17.75 12.35
C ALA A 85 11.75 -18.97 13.24
N GLN A 86 10.48 -19.15 13.66
CA GLN A 86 9.91 -20.34 14.30
C GLN A 86 8.37 -20.20 14.34
N ASN A 87 7.66 -21.01 15.15
CA ASN A 87 6.19 -20.97 15.22
C ASN A 87 5.59 -19.63 15.66
N ASN A 88 6.35 -18.83 16.41
CA ASN A 88 5.89 -17.55 16.94
C ASN A 88 6.75 -16.35 16.52
N ASP A 89 7.62 -16.56 15.51
CA ASP A 89 8.49 -15.53 14.95
C ASP A 89 9.32 -14.78 16.03
N TYR A 90 9.94 -15.54 16.92
CA TYR A 90 10.77 -15.05 18.04
C TYR A 90 10.00 -14.07 18.96
N GLY A 91 8.72 -14.35 19.20
CA GLY A 91 7.90 -13.57 20.11
C GLY A 91 7.11 -12.44 19.44
N THR A 92 7.09 -12.36 18.09
CA THR A 92 6.11 -11.54 17.37
C THR A 92 4.69 -11.89 17.81
N TYR A 93 4.42 -13.19 17.92
CA TYR A 93 3.11 -13.72 18.21
C TYR A 93 3.12 -14.41 19.58
N ARG A 94 2.11 -14.14 20.40
CA ARG A 94 1.86 -14.88 21.65
C ARG A 94 0.87 -16.01 21.44
N ASN A 95 -0.13 -15.80 20.58
CA ASN A 95 -1.18 -16.76 20.26
C ASN A 95 -1.66 -16.54 18.82
N THR A 96 -1.11 -17.34 17.91
CA THR A 96 -1.40 -17.25 16.47
C THR A 96 -2.87 -17.47 16.14
N SER A 97 -3.59 -18.29 16.93
CA SER A 97 -5.04 -18.50 16.75
C SER A 97 -5.88 -17.23 16.96
N VAL A 98 -5.34 -16.22 17.65
CA VAL A 98 -5.98 -14.91 17.85
C VAL A 98 -5.36 -13.85 16.94
N GLU A 99 -4.03 -13.80 16.90
CA GLU A 99 -3.31 -12.71 16.25
C GLU A 99 -3.27 -12.84 14.73
N TYR A 100 -3.27 -14.05 14.17
CA TYR A 100 -3.30 -14.24 12.72
C TYR A 100 -4.62 -13.75 12.08
N PRO A 101 -5.82 -14.17 12.54
CA PRO A 101 -7.06 -13.66 11.96
C PRO A 101 -7.25 -12.15 12.22
N TRP A 102 -6.74 -11.63 13.33
CA TRP A 102 -6.74 -10.18 13.59
C TRP A 102 -5.84 -9.46 12.58
N LEU A 103 -4.59 -9.90 12.41
CA LEU A 103 -3.62 -9.27 11.50
C LEU A 103 -4.05 -9.37 10.03
N ALA A 104 -4.62 -10.50 9.61
CA ALA A 104 -5.14 -10.68 8.25
C ALA A 104 -6.25 -9.68 7.91
N ASN A 105 -6.99 -9.17 8.90
CA ASN A 105 -8.00 -8.14 8.69
C ASN A 105 -7.44 -6.72 8.80
N GLU A 106 -6.53 -6.47 9.74
CA GLU A 106 -5.85 -5.17 9.91
C GLU A 106 -4.99 -4.78 8.71
N SER A 107 -4.18 -5.74 8.24
CA SER A 107 -3.18 -5.55 7.19
C SER A 107 -3.76 -5.17 5.83
N LYS A 108 -5.07 -5.36 5.62
CA LYS A 108 -5.79 -4.87 4.43
C LYS A 108 -5.64 -3.36 4.23
N TYR A 109 -5.52 -2.61 5.33
CA TYR A 109 -5.55 -1.14 5.32
C TYR A 109 -4.23 -0.50 5.78
N LEU A 110 -3.34 -1.27 6.40
CA LEU A 110 -2.19 -0.75 7.12
C LEU A 110 -0.89 -1.44 6.68
N PRO A 111 0.25 -0.74 6.72
CA PRO A 111 1.52 -1.30 6.30
C PRO A 111 1.87 -2.47 7.20
N THR A 112 2.09 -3.62 6.58
CA THR A 112 2.61 -4.81 7.23
C THR A 112 3.87 -5.25 6.49
N GLY A 113 4.93 -5.54 7.21
CA GLY A 113 6.19 -5.98 6.62
C GLY A 113 7.19 -6.28 7.73
N GLY A 114 8.47 -6.36 7.38
CA GLY A 114 9.52 -6.54 8.37
C GLY A 114 10.69 -7.29 7.80
N GLU A 115 11.23 -8.25 8.54
CA GLU A 115 12.45 -8.95 8.18
C GLU A 115 12.44 -10.41 8.63
N THR A 116 13.48 -11.14 8.22
CA THR A 116 13.70 -12.55 8.57
C THR A 116 14.95 -12.67 9.42
N CYS A 117 14.99 -13.60 10.37
CA CYS A 117 16.12 -13.78 11.30
C CYS A 117 16.82 -15.13 11.14
N ASN A 118 16.08 -16.20 11.40
CA ASN A 118 16.58 -17.57 11.41
C ASN A 118 15.90 -18.41 10.33
N TYR A 119 16.64 -19.33 9.72
CA TYR A 119 16.08 -20.27 8.74
C TYR A 119 15.73 -21.60 9.42
N VAL A 120 14.46 -22.00 9.34
CA VAL A 120 13.92 -23.23 9.92
C VAL A 120 13.01 -23.91 8.91
N SER A 121 13.46 -24.99 8.26
CA SER A 121 12.59 -25.78 7.38
C SER A 121 11.64 -26.68 8.19
N PRO A 122 10.36 -26.84 7.80
CA PRO A 122 9.70 -26.23 6.63
C PRO A 122 9.10 -24.84 6.92
N ARG A 123 9.17 -24.32 8.15
CA ARG A 123 8.54 -23.06 8.57
C ARG A 123 8.93 -21.87 7.68
N SER A 124 10.22 -21.70 7.39
CA SER A 124 10.76 -20.60 6.59
C SER A 124 10.76 -20.87 5.09
N ASP A 125 10.30 -22.03 4.63
CA ASP A 125 10.33 -22.39 3.21
C ASP A 125 9.27 -21.62 2.40
N CYS A 126 9.47 -21.59 1.08
CA CYS A 126 8.68 -20.78 0.14
C CYS A 126 7.17 -20.94 0.31
N ALA A 127 6.67 -22.16 0.54
CA ALA A 127 5.24 -22.41 0.68
C ALA A 127 4.63 -21.59 1.83
N ASN A 128 5.29 -21.56 2.99
CA ASN A 128 4.82 -20.80 4.15
C ASN A 128 5.05 -19.31 3.98
N ALA A 129 6.20 -18.91 3.42
CA ALA A 129 6.50 -17.50 3.14
C ALA A 129 5.45 -16.87 2.23
N MET A 130 5.15 -17.51 1.10
CA MET A 130 4.18 -17.02 0.13
C MET A 130 2.76 -16.96 0.72
N ASN A 131 2.37 -17.98 1.51
CA ASN A 131 1.05 -18.03 2.13
C ASN A 131 0.86 -16.93 3.18
N GLU A 132 1.80 -16.79 4.12
CA GLU A 132 1.67 -15.80 5.20
C GLU A 132 1.87 -14.36 4.72
N MET A 133 2.77 -14.11 3.76
CA MET A 133 2.89 -12.78 3.16
C MET A 133 1.61 -12.36 2.42
N ALA A 134 0.94 -13.29 1.74
CA ALA A 134 -0.36 -13.06 1.13
C ALA A 134 -1.45 -12.82 2.17
N LEU A 135 -1.51 -13.66 3.20
CA LEU A 135 -2.51 -13.60 4.26
C LEU A 135 -2.45 -12.28 5.05
N PHE A 136 -1.23 -11.80 5.33
CA PHE A 136 -0.98 -10.58 6.10
C PHE A 136 -0.64 -9.37 5.24
N HIS A 137 -0.99 -9.40 3.95
CA HIS A 137 -0.87 -8.28 3.02
C HIS A 137 0.48 -7.55 3.09
N TRP A 138 1.57 -8.30 3.00
CA TRP A 138 2.91 -7.75 3.17
C TRP A 138 3.24 -6.71 2.08
N SER A 139 3.73 -5.56 2.53
CA SER A 139 4.03 -4.41 1.67
C SER A 139 5.53 -4.23 1.39
N TYR A 140 6.39 -4.73 2.27
CA TYR A 140 7.84 -4.72 2.10
C TYR A 140 8.51 -5.83 2.90
N LEU A 141 9.78 -6.07 2.59
CA LEU A 141 10.66 -6.98 3.31
C LEU A 141 12.07 -6.37 3.33
N ASN A 142 12.69 -6.30 4.51
CA ASN A 142 14.11 -6.02 4.65
C ASN A 142 14.93 -7.25 4.23
N LEU A 143 15.89 -7.02 3.34
CA LEU A 143 16.77 -8.07 2.80
C LEU A 143 18.13 -8.11 3.50
N GLY A 144 18.43 -7.15 4.38
CA GLY A 144 19.78 -6.93 4.92
C GLY A 144 20.16 -7.84 6.08
N TYR A 145 19.21 -8.20 6.96
CA TYR A 145 19.54 -8.85 8.22
C TYR A 145 19.89 -10.35 8.09
N SER A 146 19.00 -11.18 7.55
CA SER A 146 19.24 -12.62 7.35
C SER A 146 19.39 -13.00 5.87
N PRO A 147 20.61 -12.98 5.32
CA PRO A 147 20.86 -13.40 3.93
C PRO A 147 20.60 -14.90 3.71
N THR A 148 20.62 -15.72 4.75
CA THR A 148 20.39 -17.17 4.66
C THR A 148 18.97 -17.51 4.22
N VAL A 149 17.94 -16.91 4.82
CA VAL A 149 16.54 -17.15 4.44
C VAL A 149 16.31 -16.71 3.00
N ILE A 150 16.79 -15.51 2.65
CA ILE A 150 16.69 -14.96 1.29
C ILE A 150 17.37 -15.86 0.26
N SER A 151 18.55 -16.41 0.58
CA SER A 151 19.27 -17.34 -0.30
C SER A 151 18.49 -18.64 -0.51
N ASN A 152 17.86 -19.18 0.54
CA ASN A 152 17.01 -20.36 0.42
C ASN A 152 15.79 -20.12 -0.48
N TRP A 153 15.11 -18.97 -0.35
CA TRP A 153 14.00 -18.63 -1.27
C TRP A 153 14.43 -18.45 -2.73
N LYS A 154 15.67 -18.01 -2.97
CA LYS A 154 16.24 -17.98 -4.32
C LYS A 154 16.45 -19.39 -4.85
N THR A 155 17.06 -20.27 -4.05
CA THR A 155 17.29 -21.69 -4.41
C THR A 155 15.98 -22.44 -4.65
N GLN A 156 14.96 -22.19 -3.82
CA GLN A 156 13.62 -22.78 -3.95
C GLN A 156 12.77 -22.11 -5.05
N GLY A 157 13.24 -21.01 -5.64
CA GLY A 157 12.64 -20.38 -6.81
C GLY A 157 11.52 -19.36 -6.55
N CYS A 158 11.07 -19.15 -5.30
CA CYS A 158 9.97 -18.22 -5.02
C CYS A 158 10.40 -16.75 -4.87
N PHE A 159 11.69 -16.46 -4.68
CA PHE A 159 12.13 -15.10 -4.35
C PHE A 159 11.73 -14.04 -5.40
N ASN A 160 11.76 -14.39 -6.69
CA ASN A 160 11.32 -13.46 -7.74
C ASN A 160 9.82 -13.19 -7.67
N GLU A 161 9.02 -14.18 -7.29
CA GLU A 161 7.58 -13.97 -7.08
C GLU A 161 7.34 -13.10 -5.84
N ILE A 162 8.02 -13.35 -4.72
CA ILE A 162 7.98 -12.50 -3.51
C ILE A 162 8.25 -11.03 -3.91
N LYS A 163 9.32 -10.77 -4.66
CA LYS A 163 9.66 -9.40 -5.12
C LYS A 163 8.54 -8.75 -5.95
N GLN A 164 7.83 -9.52 -6.76
CA GLN A 164 6.75 -9.02 -7.58
C GLN A 164 5.45 -8.83 -6.80
N LYS A 165 5.27 -9.60 -5.72
CA LYS A 165 4.04 -9.67 -4.94
C LYS A 165 4.00 -8.72 -3.74
N LEU A 166 5.15 -8.41 -3.14
CA LEU A 166 5.22 -7.43 -2.04
C LEU A 166 4.60 -6.09 -2.45
N GLY A 167 3.75 -5.55 -1.58
CA GLY A 167 3.05 -4.30 -1.86
C GLY A 167 1.92 -4.48 -2.88
N TYR A 168 1.63 -3.41 -3.59
CA TYR A 168 0.66 -3.43 -4.68
C TYR A 168 1.34 -3.69 -6.03
N ARG A 169 0.65 -4.43 -6.90
CA ARG A 169 1.02 -4.58 -8.30
C ARG A 169 -0.22 -4.44 -9.17
N LEU A 170 -0.56 -3.19 -9.47
CA LEU A 170 -1.79 -2.85 -10.18
C LEU A 170 -1.66 -3.14 -11.67
N THR A 171 -2.69 -3.77 -12.24
CA THR A 171 -2.78 -4.04 -13.67
C THR A 171 -4.15 -3.63 -14.18
N LEU A 172 -4.21 -2.96 -15.32
CA LEU A 172 -5.44 -2.74 -16.07
C LEU A 172 -5.80 -4.04 -16.78
N GLN A 173 -7.00 -4.57 -16.51
CA GLN A 173 -7.55 -5.74 -17.21
C GLN A 173 -8.35 -5.32 -18.43
N SER A 174 -9.19 -4.29 -18.28
CA SER A 174 -9.97 -3.71 -19.38
C SER A 174 -10.36 -2.27 -19.07
N GLY A 175 -10.68 -1.51 -20.11
CA GLY A 175 -11.22 -0.15 -19.98
C GLY A 175 -12.33 0.09 -20.99
N SER A 176 -13.32 0.88 -20.58
CA SER A 176 -14.40 1.38 -21.42
C SER A 176 -14.39 2.90 -21.36
N TYR A 177 -14.31 3.52 -22.54
CA TYR A 177 -14.04 4.94 -22.70
C TYR A 177 -15.02 5.57 -23.69
N ALA A 178 -15.44 6.81 -23.44
CA ALA A 178 -16.13 7.57 -24.47
C ALA A 178 -15.14 7.94 -25.60
N SER A 179 -15.56 7.80 -26.86
CA SER A 179 -14.78 8.20 -28.03
C SER A 179 -14.94 9.69 -28.38
N ARG A 180 -16.00 10.33 -27.85
CA ARG A 180 -16.33 11.74 -28.06
C ARG A 180 -16.74 12.39 -26.75
N ALA A 181 -16.38 13.65 -26.59
CA ALA A 181 -16.83 14.50 -25.49
C ALA A 181 -16.83 15.96 -25.93
N ARG A 182 -17.40 16.84 -25.11
CA ARG A 182 -17.39 18.29 -25.32
C ARG A 182 -16.64 19.00 -24.20
N PRO A 183 -16.03 20.18 -24.46
CA PRO A 183 -15.49 21.02 -23.38
C PRO A 183 -16.56 21.29 -22.32
N GLY A 184 -16.20 21.21 -21.04
CA GLY A 184 -17.14 21.35 -19.92
C GLY A 184 -18.06 20.14 -19.69
N GLY A 185 -18.02 19.12 -20.56
CA GLY A 185 -18.87 17.94 -20.49
C GLY A 185 -18.25 16.77 -19.71
N PRO A 186 -19.06 15.75 -19.38
CA PRO A 186 -18.55 14.53 -18.78
C PRO A 186 -17.73 13.71 -19.78
N LEU A 187 -16.76 12.97 -19.27
CA LEU A 187 -15.99 11.95 -20.01
C LEU A 187 -16.06 10.63 -19.25
N ALA A 188 -16.75 9.63 -19.82
CA ALA A 188 -16.82 8.31 -19.21
C ALA A 188 -15.45 7.60 -19.34
N VAL A 189 -14.86 7.25 -18.20
CA VAL A 189 -13.65 6.42 -18.09
C VAL A 189 -13.90 5.37 -17.02
N ASN A 190 -14.19 4.13 -17.45
CA ASN A 190 -14.46 3.01 -16.56
C ASN A 190 -13.36 1.97 -16.74
N LEU A 191 -12.70 1.59 -15.65
CA LEU A 191 -11.56 0.67 -15.66
C LEU A 191 -11.92 -0.57 -14.83
N THR A 192 -11.51 -1.74 -15.33
CA THR A 192 -11.41 -2.95 -14.50
C THR A 192 -9.94 -3.19 -14.22
N LEU A 193 -9.55 -3.09 -12.95
CA LEU A 193 -8.19 -3.32 -12.48
C LEU A 193 -8.08 -4.67 -11.77
N GLN A 194 -6.86 -5.15 -11.63
CA GLN A 194 -6.51 -6.22 -10.70
C GLN A 194 -5.25 -5.81 -9.94
N ASN A 195 -5.29 -5.90 -8.61
CA ASN A 195 -4.09 -5.83 -7.80
C ASN A 195 -3.50 -7.24 -7.69
N ARG A 196 -2.38 -7.47 -8.38
CA ARG A 196 -1.66 -8.75 -8.43
C ARG A 196 -0.62 -8.90 -7.31
N GLY A 197 -0.43 -7.88 -6.49
CA GLY A 197 0.40 -7.92 -5.29
C GLY A 197 -0.35 -8.49 -4.09
N TRP A 198 0.20 -8.28 -2.90
CA TRP A 198 -0.39 -8.72 -1.62
C TRP A 198 -0.98 -7.58 -0.80
N ALA A 199 -0.62 -6.33 -1.04
CA ALA A 199 -1.14 -5.19 -0.30
C ALA A 199 -1.81 -4.17 -1.23
N ALA A 200 -2.76 -3.42 -0.70
CA ALA A 200 -3.19 -2.16 -1.33
C ALA A 200 -2.18 -1.03 -1.02
N PRO A 201 -2.19 0.07 -1.78
CA PRO A 201 -1.61 1.32 -1.31
C PRO A 201 -2.15 1.66 0.09
N PHE A 202 -1.30 2.10 1.01
CA PHE A 202 -1.73 2.55 2.35
C PHE A 202 -1.56 4.06 2.54
N ASN A 203 -0.61 4.68 1.83
CA ASN A 203 -0.52 6.13 1.74
C ASN A 203 -1.57 6.67 0.75
N PRO A 204 -2.22 7.82 1.03
CA PRO A 204 -3.14 8.42 0.08
C PRO A 204 -2.44 8.74 -1.24
N ARG A 205 -3.19 8.60 -2.32
CA ARG A 205 -2.73 8.86 -3.69
C ARG A 205 -3.84 9.54 -4.46
N ALA A 206 -3.56 10.74 -4.95
CA ALA A 206 -4.45 11.41 -5.88
C ALA A 206 -4.49 10.61 -7.20
N ILE A 207 -5.62 10.66 -7.88
CA ILE A 207 -5.75 10.14 -9.23
C ILE A 207 -6.08 11.32 -10.15
N GLU A 208 -5.40 11.38 -11.29
CA GLU A 208 -5.65 12.35 -12.34
C GLU A 208 -5.90 11.60 -13.65
N VAL A 209 -7.00 11.92 -14.33
CA VAL A 209 -7.15 11.62 -15.75
C VAL A 209 -6.45 12.71 -16.53
N VAL A 210 -5.56 12.31 -17.43
CA VAL A 210 -4.72 13.21 -18.20
C VAL A 210 -5.17 13.19 -19.66
N LEU A 211 -5.48 14.36 -20.20
CA LEU A 211 -5.74 14.55 -21.62
C LEU A 211 -4.49 15.19 -22.22
N ARG A 212 -3.80 14.46 -23.09
CA ARG A 212 -2.68 14.99 -23.86
C ARG A 212 -3.10 15.20 -25.30
N HIS A 213 -3.11 16.44 -25.77
CA HIS A 213 -3.47 16.78 -27.13
C HIS A 213 -2.54 16.05 -28.11
N TYR A 214 -3.12 15.35 -29.08
CA TYR A 214 -2.41 14.39 -29.93
C TYR A 214 -1.28 15.04 -30.75
N TYR A 215 -1.52 16.23 -31.29
CA TYR A 215 -0.58 16.88 -32.21
C TYR A 215 0.49 17.76 -31.55
N ASN A 216 0.13 18.57 -30.55
CA ASN A 216 1.04 19.54 -29.93
C ASN A 216 1.52 19.14 -28.53
N GLY A 217 1.01 18.03 -27.97
CA GLY A 217 1.43 17.50 -26.67
C GLY A 217 0.93 18.28 -25.45
N THR A 218 0.08 19.30 -25.61
CA THR A 218 -0.47 20.06 -24.47
C THR A 218 -1.23 19.13 -23.52
N VAL A 219 -0.96 19.25 -22.21
CA VAL A 219 -1.50 18.38 -21.17
C VAL A 219 -2.52 19.10 -20.31
N TYR A 220 -3.67 18.46 -20.09
CA TYR A 220 -4.68 18.85 -19.10
C TYR A 220 -4.82 17.72 -18.08
N ARG A 221 -4.66 18.03 -16.79
CA ARG A 221 -4.77 17.07 -15.68
C ARG A 221 -6.09 17.32 -14.96
N ILE A 222 -6.92 16.29 -14.86
CA ILE A 222 -8.26 16.36 -14.26
C ILE A 222 -8.25 15.47 -13.02
N PRO A 223 -8.24 16.05 -11.81
CA PRO A 223 -8.31 15.25 -10.58
C PRO A 223 -9.65 14.54 -10.49
N VAL A 224 -9.65 13.30 -10.00
CA VAL A 224 -10.87 12.49 -9.81
C VAL A 224 -10.95 11.96 -8.39
N ALA A 225 -12.15 12.00 -7.82
CA ALA A 225 -12.42 11.57 -6.46
C ALA A 225 -12.50 10.05 -6.38
N THR A 226 -11.36 9.39 -6.24
CA THR A 226 -11.24 7.93 -6.07
C THR A 226 -10.02 7.65 -5.21
N ASP A 227 -10.11 6.66 -4.32
CA ASP A 227 -9.05 6.32 -3.37
C ASP A 227 -8.41 4.96 -3.69
N PRO A 228 -7.17 4.93 -4.22
CA PRO A 228 -6.44 3.70 -4.50
C PRO A 228 -6.20 2.81 -3.28
N ARG A 229 -6.34 3.32 -2.06
CA ARG A 229 -6.14 2.51 -0.83
C ARG A 229 -7.20 1.43 -0.65
N THR A 230 -8.27 1.48 -1.43
CA THR A 230 -9.33 0.45 -1.47
C THR A 230 -9.08 -0.64 -2.51
N TRP A 231 -8.00 -0.54 -3.29
CA TRP A 231 -7.67 -1.46 -4.38
C TRP A 231 -6.97 -2.72 -3.85
N LEU A 232 -7.73 -3.53 -3.11
CA LEU A 232 -7.29 -4.75 -2.44
C LEU A 232 -6.86 -5.85 -3.42
N PRO A 233 -5.95 -6.76 -3.03
CA PRO A 233 -5.54 -7.91 -3.85
C PRO A 233 -6.68 -8.93 -4.07
N GLY A 234 -6.50 -9.77 -5.08
CA GLY A 234 -7.38 -10.92 -5.36
C GLY A 234 -8.48 -10.60 -6.37
N ALA A 235 -9.55 -9.93 -5.92
CA ALA A 235 -10.71 -9.66 -6.75
C ALA A 235 -10.45 -8.59 -7.82
N SER A 236 -11.24 -8.61 -8.90
CA SER A 236 -11.29 -7.52 -9.88
C SER A 236 -11.84 -6.26 -9.21
N ILE A 237 -11.23 -5.12 -9.49
CA ILE A 237 -11.59 -3.82 -8.94
C ILE A 237 -12.21 -2.99 -10.05
N VAL A 238 -13.48 -2.62 -9.90
CA VAL A 238 -14.17 -1.75 -10.85
C VAL A 238 -13.99 -0.30 -10.42
N VAL A 239 -13.40 0.52 -11.28
CA VAL A 239 -13.09 1.92 -11.04
C VAL A 239 -13.81 2.77 -12.06
N ASN A 240 -14.85 3.48 -11.62
CA ASN A 240 -15.56 4.44 -12.44
C ASN A 240 -15.03 5.84 -12.12
N LEU A 241 -14.32 6.47 -13.05
CA LEU A 241 -13.73 7.78 -12.83
C LEU A 241 -14.72 8.88 -13.26
N PRO A 242 -15.22 9.72 -12.32
CA PRO A 242 -16.14 10.81 -12.64
C PRO A 242 -15.37 11.99 -13.22
N VAL A 243 -15.09 11.97 -14.52
CA VAL A 243 -14.31 13.01 -15.20
C VAL A 243 -15.24 14.07 -15.78
N THR A 244 -14.98 15.34 -15.46
CA THR A 244 -15.55 16.49 -16.16
C THR A 244 -14.42 17.23 -16.86
N ILE A 245 -14.51 17.36 -18.19
CA ILE A 245 -13.49 18.05 -19.00
C ILE A 245 -13.56 19.55 -18.69
N PRO A 246 -12.43 20.23 -18.40
CA PRO A 246 -12.45 21.68 -18.24
C PRO A 246 -12.99 22.41 -19.49
N GLY A 247 -13.77 23.48 -19.29
CA GLY A 247 -14.40 24.22 -20.38
C GLY A 247 -13.43 24.89 -21.35
N ASN A 248 -12.18 25.10 -20.92
CA ASN A 248 -11.11 25.70 -21.71
C ASN A 248 -10.28 24.68 -22.50
N VAL A 249 -10.62 23.38 -22.47
CA VAL A 249 -9.95 22.38 -23.32
C VAL A 249 -10.40 22.59 -24.78
N PRO A 250 -9.49 22.93 -25.70
CA PRO A 250 -9.85 23.18 -27.10
C PRO A 250 -10.37 21.93 -27.80
N ALA A 251 -11.11 22.12 -28.89
CA ALA A 251 -11.47 21.01 -29.75
C ALA A 251 -10.20 20.37 -30.35
N GLY A 252 -10.13 19.04 -30.32
CA GLY A 252 -8.97 18.29 -30.80
C GLY A 252 -9.12 16.79 -30.55
N ASP A 253 -8.08 16.04 -30.88
CA ASP A 253 -7.91 14.64 -30.49
C ASP A 253 -6.95 14.59 -29.30
N TYR A 254 -7.29 13.80 -28.29
CA TYR A 254 -6.51 13.71 -27.05
C TYR A 254 -6.26 12.26 -26.68
N SER A 255 -5.00 11.90 -26.46
CA SER A 255 -4.68 10.66 -25.75
C SER A 255 -5.20 10.76 -24.31
N VAL A 256 -5.83 9.68 -23.85
CA VAL A 256 -6.28 9.54 -22.46
C VAL A 256 -5.25 8.74 -21.68
N LEU A 257 -4.72 9.34 -20.61
CA LEU A 257 -3.78 8.71 -19.70
C LEU A 257 -4.28 8.81 -18.25
N LEU A 258 -3.69 8.01 -17.37
CA LEU A 258 -3.96 8.00 -15.94
C LEU A 258 -2.67 8.28 -15.17
N ARG A 259 -2.72 9.16 -14.18
CA ARG A 259 -1.60 9.45 -13.30
C ARG A 259 -2.01 9.30 -11.85
N LEU A 260 -1.13 8.68 -11.06
CA LEU A 260 -1.29 8.52 -9.62
C LEU A 260 -0.03 9.09 -8.93
N PRO A 261 0.13 10.42 -8.86
CA PRO A 261 1.35 11.03 -8.32
C PRO A 261 1.46 10.86 -6.80
N ASP A 262 2.67 11.08 -6.27
CA ASP A 262 2.85 11.24 -4.83
C ASP A 262 2.07 12.47 -4.32
N PRO A 263 1.42 12.40 -3.15
CA PRO A 263 0.72 13.52 -2.55
C PRO A 263 1.67 14.63 -2.05
N GLU A 264 2.93 14.32 -1.75
CA GLU A 264 3.91 15.29 -1.26
C GLU A 264 4.30 16.25 -2.39
N PRO A 265 4.12 17.58 -2.23
CA PRO A 265 4.39 18.56 -3.28
C PRO A 265 5.80 18.45 -3.89
N THR A 266 6.81 18.15 -3.07
CA THR A 266 8.21 18.03 -3.54
C THR A 266 8.49 16.76 -4.35
N LEU A 267 7.60 15.75 -4.27
CA LEU A 267 7.70 14.48 -5.00
C LEU A 267 6.65 14.33 -6.10
N ARG A 268 5.58 15.13 -6.07
CA ARG A 268 4.41 15.01 -6.95
C ARG A 268 4.79 14.91 -8.43
N ASP A 269 5.69 15.79 -8.88
CA ASP A 269 6.10 15.89 -10.28
C ASP A 269 7.34 15.06 -10.63
N ARG A 270 7.82 14.23 -9.70
CA ARG A 270 8.88 13.25 -9.93
C ARG A 270 8.27 11.93 -10.42
N PRO A 271 8.47 11.52 -11.68
CA PRO A 271 7.78 10.37 -12.26
C PRO A 271 8.08 9.05 -11.53
N GLU A 272 9.24 8.91 -10.90
CA GLU A 272 9.64 7.73 -10.13
C GLU A 272 8.85 7.53 -8.82
N TYR A 273 8.07 8.52 -8.38
CA TYR A 273 7.18 8.42 -7.22
C TYR A 273 5.69 8.26 -7.61
N ALA A 274 5.36 8.31 -8.89
CA ALA A 274 4.01 8.02 -9.37
C ALA A 274 3.78 6.50 -9.45
N ILE A 275 2.54 6.05 -9.23
CA ILE A 275 2.21 4.63 -9.34
C ILE A 275 2.16 4.21 -10.81
N GLN A 276 3.07 3.30 -11.16
CA GLN A 276 3.12 2.60 -12.42
C GLN A 276 2.18 1.39 -12.44
N PHE A 277 1.39 1.23 -13.50
CA PHE A 277 0.67 0.00 -13.78
C PHE A 277 1.61 -1.03 -14.43
N ALA A 278 1.51 -2.29 -13.98
CA ALA A 278 2.38 -3.38 -14.39
C ALA A 278 2.02 -4.00 -15.75
N ASN A 279 1.36 -3.23 -16.61
CA ASN A 279 1.03 -3.59 -17.97
C ASN A 279 2.20 -3.27 -18.91
N THR A 280 2.35 -4.05 -19.98
CA THR A 280 3.27 -3.72 -21.06
C THR A 280 2.77 -2.50 -21.84
N ASN A 281 3.70 -1.65 -22.30
CA ASN A 281 3.43 -0.50 -23.18
C ASN A 281 2.41 0.54 -22.64
N MET A 282 2.19 0.61 -21.32
CA MET A 282 1.35 1.65 -20.71
C MET A 282 2.18 2.73 -20.00
N TRP A 283 3.31 2.38 -19.39
CA TRP A 283 4.07 3.30 -18.57
C TRP A 283 4.96 4.26 -19.37
N GLU A 284 4.83 5.55 -19.12
CA GLU A 284 5.69 6.59 -19.66
C GLU A 284 6.69 7.07 -18.59
N ALA A 285 7.90 6.52 -18.62
CA ALA A 285 8.91 6.78 -17.58
C ALA A 285 9.30 8.27 -17.44
N ALA A 286 9.22 9.05 -18.52
CA ALA A 286 9.58 10.47 -18.49
C ALA A 286 8.53 11.36 -17.80
N THR A 287 7.27 10.95 -17.80
CA THR A 287 6.14 11.78 -17.33
C THR A 287 5.46 11.20 -16.09
N GLY A 288 5.63 9.90 -15.85
CA GLY A 288 4.94 9.17 -14.79
C GLY A 288 3.48 8.88 -15.14
N PHE A 289 3.13 8.89 -16.43
CA PHE A 289 1.76 8.64 -16.90
C PHE A 289 1.58 7.18 -17.31
N ASN A 290 0.38 6.66 -17.10
CA ASN A 290 -0.08 5.37 -17.62
C ASN A 290 -0.97 5.64 -18.84
N ASN A 291 -0.46 5.46 -20.05
CA ASN A 291 -1.21 5.59 -21.30
C ASN A 291 -2.30 4.51 -21.38
N LEU A 292 -3.56 4.92 -21.47
CA LEU A 292 -4.70 4.02 -21.53
C LEU A 292 -4.98 3.49 -22.94
N ASN A 293 -4.11 3.83 -23.91
CA ASN A 293 -4.19 3.45 -25.32
C ASN A 293 -5.52 3.82 -25.96
N HIS A 294 -6.08 4.96 -25.55
CA HIS A 294 -7.34 5.49 -26.06
C HIS A 294 -7.18 6.94 -26.49
N VAL A 295 -7.89 7.31 -27.56
CA VAL A 295 -7.98 8.70 -28.04
C VAL A 295 -9.44 9.14 -27.98
N VAL A 296 -9.68 10.28 -27.36
CA VAL A 296 -10.99 10.93 -27.32
C VAL A 296 -11.00 12.17 -28.21
N ARG A 297 -12.03 12.29 -29.04
CA ARG A 297 -12.30 13.51 -29.81
C ARG A 297 -13.07 14.49 -28.93
N ILE A 298 -12.47 15.64 -28.64
CA ILE A 298 -13.14 16.74 -27.94
C ILE A 298 -13.62 17.76 -28.98
N GLY A 299 -14.89 18.14 -28.94
CA GLY A 299 -15.45 19.13 -29.85
C GLY A 299 -16.92 19.44 -29.59
N THR A 300 -17.47 20.34 -30.39
CA THR A 300 -18.89 20.71 -30.38
C THR A 300 -19.69 19.68 -31.20
N GLY A 301 -20.07 18.56 -30.60
CA GLY A 301 -21.00 17.59 -31.20
C GLY A 301 -21.22 16.41 -30.24
N SER A 302 -22.39 15.77 -30.12
CA SER A 302 -23.52 15.59 -31.05
C SER A 302 -24.13 16.85 -31.64
#